data_AF-A0A2N9MBI0-F1
#
_entry.id   AF-A0A2N9MBI0-F1
#
_cell.length_a   1.000
_cell.length_b   1.000
_cell.length_c   1.000
_cell.angle_alpha   90.00
_cell.angle_beta   90.00
_cell.angle_gamma   90.00
#
_symmetry.space_group_name_H-M   'P 1'
#
loop_
_entity.id
_entity.type
_entity.pdbx_description
1 polymer ?
#
loop_
_entity_poly.entity_id
_entity_poly.type
_entity_poly.pdbx_seq_one_letter_code
_entity_poly.pdbx_strand_id
1 'polypeptide(L)'
;MDWLEQELKQALDRKEPSPDFAERVRRRTRGDGFRTALWPQRWLAAAAAVIVLAGVGLGYREYQGQVARQQVMLAFRIAGAKVNHIQTQVKERMR
;
A
#
# COMPACT_ATOMS: atom_id res chain seq x y z
N MET A 1 -7.99 -14.54 -2.69
CA MET A 1 -8.13 -13.06 -2.61
C MET A 1 -9.47 -12.67 -1.99
N ASP A 2 -10.40 -13.61 -1.87
CA ASP A 2 -11.80 -13.39 -1.51
C ASP A 2 -12.02 -13.11 -0.01
N TRP A 3 -11.12 -13.58 0.85
CA TRP A 3 -11.21 -13.34 2.30
C TRP A 3 -11.01 -11.85 2.66
N LEU A 4 -10.08 -11.16 1.99
CA LEU A 4 -9.78 -9.75 2.23
C LEU A 4 -10.93 -8.85 1.75
N GLU A 5 -11.52 -9.18 0.60
CA GLU A 5 -12.68 -8.45 0.09
C GLU A 5 -13.91 -8.61 0.99
N GLN A 6 -14.09 -9.79 1.60
CA GLN A 6 -15.17 -10.05 2.56
C GLN A 6 -14.94 -9.27 3.86
N GLU A 7 -13.72 -9.25 4.37
CA GLU A 7 -13.38 -8.51 5.58
C GLU A 7 -13.48 -7.00 5.37
N LEU A 8 -13.09 -6.50 4.18
CA LEU A 8 -13.26 -5.09 3.82
C LEU A 8 -14.73 -4.72 3.69
N LYS A 9 -15.57 -5.57 3.07
CA LYS A 9 -17.02 -5.36 3.01
C LYS A 9 -17.65 -5.35 4.39
N GLN A 10 -17.22 -6.23 5.28
CA GLN A 10 -17.74 -6.29 6.64
C GLN A 10 -17.29 -5.08 7.48
N ALA A 11 -16.05 -4.62 7.31
CA ALA A 11 -15.51 -3.46 7.99
C ALA A 11 -16.11 -2.14 7.47
N LEU A 12 -16.45 -2.07 6.19
CA LEU A 12 -17.04 -0.90 5.55
C LEU A 12 -18.58 -0.89 5.62
N ASP A 13 -19.19 -1.97 6.12
CA ASP A 13 -20.63 -2.04 6.29
C ASP A 13 -21.12 -0.93 7.22
N ARG A 14 -22.16 -0.23 6.77
CA ARG A 14 -22.57 1.02 7.40
C ARG A 14 -23.41 0.72 8.63
N LYS A 15 -22.76 0.70 9.80
CA LYS A 15 -23.44 0.60 11.08
C LYS A 15 -24.01 1.96 11.50
N GLU A 16 -25.33 2.04 11.64
CA GLU A 16 -25.95 3.26 12.14
C GLU A 16 -25.47 3.55 13.58
N PRO A 17 -24.99 4.78 13.84
CA PRO A 17 -24.56 5.14 15.17
C PRO A 17 -25.76 5.28 16.11
N SER A 18 -25.53 5.02 17.40
CA SER A 18 -26.52 5.25 18.45
C SER A 18 -27.02 6.71 18.42
N PRO A 19 -28.30 7.00 18.75
CA PRO A 19 -28.89 8.35 18.67
C PRO A 19 -28.08 9.44 19.38
N ASP A 20 -27.43 9.10 20.50
CA ASP A 20 -26.64 10.07 21.28
C ASP A 20 -25.21 10.27 20.75
N PHE A 21 -24.82 9.59 19.65
CA PHE A 21 -23.46 9.65 19.10
C PHE A 21 -23.05 11.08 18.75
N ALA A 22 -23.91 11.85 18.10
CA ALA A 22 -23.63 13.22 17.72
C ALA A 22 -23.43 14.13 18.94
N GLU A 23 -24.17 13.89 20.02
CA GLU A 23 -24.01 14.63 21.27
C GLU A 23 -22.71 14.25 22.00
N ARG A 24 -22.39 12.95 22.09
CA ARG A 24 -21.13 12.46 22.67
C ARG A 24 -19.91 12.99 21.94
N VAL A 25 -19.94 13.00 20.60
CA VAL A 25 -18.85 13.54 19.76
C VAL A 25 -18.72 15.04 19.98
N ARG A 26 -19.82 15.81 19.92
CA ARG A 26 -19.79 17.27 20.17
C ARG A 26 -19.28 17.61 21.57
N ARG A 27 -19.64 16.83 22.59
CA ARG A 27 -19.15 17.03 23.96
C ARG A 27 -17.65 16.75 24.07
N ARG A 28 -17.18 15.70 23.39
CA ARG A 28 -15.75 15.35 23.34
C ARG A 28 -14.93 16.38 22.57
N THR A 29 -15.39 16.82 21.40
CA THR A 29 -14.66 17.80 20.59
C THR A 29 -14.65 19.22 21.18
N ARG A 30 -15.68 19.59 21.97
CA ARG A 30 -15.67 20.85 22.73
C ARG A 30 -14.79 20.80 23.99
N GLY A 31 -14.64 19.63 24.61
CA GLY A 31 -13.83 19.45 25.82
C GLY A 31 -12.35 19.15 25.54
N ASP A 32 -12.06 18.53 24.39
CA ASP A 32 -10.70 18.25 23.91
C ASP A 32 -10.24 19.36 22.94
N GLY A 33 -10.25 20.60 23.41
CA GLY A 33 -9.34 21.58 22.86
C GLY A 33 -7.93 21.09 23.16
N PHE A 34 -7.31 20.39 22.21
CA PHE A 34 -5.88 20.08 22.19
C PHE A 34 -5.28 19.79 23.58
N ARG A 35 -5.60 18.62 24.15
CA ARG A 35 -4.83 18.06 25.28
C ARG A 35 -3.40 17.66 24.87
N THR A 36 -2.86 18.25 23.81
CA THR A 36 -1.41 18.31 23.52
C THR A 36 -0.64 19.12 24.55
N ALA A 37 -1.29 19.88 25.43
CA ALA A 37 -0.61 20.73 26.42
C ALA A 37 0.12 19.97 27.56
N LEU A 38 0.00 18.65 27.68
CA LEU A 38 0.61 17.87 28.77
C LEU A 38 1.25 16.54 28.34
N TRP A 39 1.49 16.32 27.04
CA TRP A 39 2.34 15.20 26.65
C TRP A 39 3.79 15.54 27.01
N PRO A 40 4.50 14.72 27.80
CA PRO A 40 5.88 15.00 28.12
C PRO A 40 6.64 15.07 26.79
N GLN A 41 7.31 16.19 26.52
CA GLN A 41 8.09 16.48 25.30
C GLN A 41 8.94 15.29 24.82
N ARG A 42 9.37 14.44 25.76
CA ARG A 42 10.10 13.18 25.54
C ARG A 42 9.38 12.19 24.61
N TRP A 43 8.05 12.14 24.64
CA TRP A 43 7.25 11.27 23.78
C TRP A 43 7.08 11.82 22.36
N LEU A 44 7.12 13.14 22.18
CA LEU A 44 7.11 13.74 20.84
C LEU A 44 8.40 13.39 20.08
N ALA A 45 9.55 13.41 20.76
CA ALA A 45 10.81 12.97 20.17
C ALA A 45 10.78 11.48 19.77
N ALA A 46 10.18 10.62 20.60
CA ALA A 46 10.02 9.21 20.29
C ALA A 46 9.07 8.99 19.10
N ALA A 47 7.95 9.72 19.03
CA ALA A 47 7.01 9.64 17.92
C ALA A 47 7.65 10.10 16.60
N ALA A 48 8.43 11.19 16.63
CA ALA A 48 9.18 11.64 15.46
C ALA A 48 10.19 10.59 14.98
N ALA A 49 10.92 9.95 15.90
CA ALA A 49 11.85 8.87 15.56
C ALA A 49 11.14 7.68 14.90
N VAL A 50 9.96 7.29 15.40
CA VAL A 50 9.16 6.21 14.79
C VAL A 50 8.69 6.59 13.38
N ILE A 51 8.24 7.84 13.16
CA ILE A 51 7.83 8.30 11.83
C ILE A 51 9.02 8.30 10.86
N VAL A 52 10.19 8.76 11.29
CA VAL A 52 11.41 8.74 10.47
C VAL A 52 11.82 7.30 10.14
N LEU A 53 11.85 6.40 11.12
CA LEU A 53 12.18 4.99 10.91
C LEU A 53 11.17 4.28 10.00
N ALA A 54 9.87 4.57 10.16
CA ALA A 54 8.82 4.04 9.30
C ALA A 54 8.92 4.60 7.86
N GLY A 55 9.23 5.89 7.71
CA GLY A 55 9.45 6.52 6.41
C GLY A 55 10.65 5.93 5.66
N VAL A 56 11.76 5.68 6.38
CA VAL A 56 12.95 4.99 5.83
C VAL A 56 12.61 3.55 5.42
N GLY A 57 11.81 2.83 6.23
CA GLY A 57 11.39 1.45 5.92
C GLY A 57 10.46 1.32 4.71
N LEU A 58 9.56 2.30 4.49
CA LEU A 58 8.67 2.30 3.33
C LEU A 58 9.40 2.65 2.02
N GLY A 59 10.41 3.53 2.06
CA GLY A 59 11.25 3.83 0.89
C GLY A 59 12.07 2.61 0.41
N TYR A 60 12.41 1.69 1.31
CA TYR A 60 13.22 0.50 0.98
C TYR A 60 12.45 -0.56 0.17
N ARG A 61 11.11 -0.58 0.24
CA ARG A 61 10.28 -1.51 -0.55
C ARG A 61 10.22 -1.14 -2.04
N GLU A 62 10.38 0.13 -2.38
CA GLU A 62 10.34 0.61 -3.77
C GLU A 62 11.55 0.10 -4.59
N TYR A 63 12.71 -0.10 -3.94
CA TYR A 63 13.93 -0.58 -4.59
C TYR A 63 13.88 -2.07 -4.98
N GLN A 64 13.23 -2.90 -4.17
CA GLN A 64 13.09 -4.34 -4.44
C GLN A 64 12.17 -4.63 -5.65
N GLY A 65 11.21 -3.75 -5.93
CA GLY A 65 10.31 -3.89 -7.09
C GLY A 65 10.99 -3.68 -8.44
N GLN A 66 12.08 -2.90 -8.49
CA GLN A 66 12.77 -2.59 -9.76
C GLN A 66 13.73 -3.71 -10.20
N VAL A 67 14.38 -4.40 -9.25
CA VAL A 67 15.31 -5.49 -9.56
C VAL A 67 14.59 -6.69 -10.18
N ALA A 68 13.38 -7.00 -9.71
CA ALA A 68 12.54 -8.05 -10.30
C ALA A 68 12.09 -7.72 -11.74
N ARG A 69 11.82 -6.45 -12.05
CA ARG A 69 11.44 -6.02 -13.41
C ARG A 69 12.56 -6.23 -14.43
N GLN A 70 13.81 -5.98 -14.04
CA GLN A 70 14.94 -6.11 -14.97
C GLN A 70 15.17 -7.55 -15.40
N GLN A 71 15.09 -8.52 -14.48
CA GLN A 71 15.30 -9.93 -14.80
C GLN A 71 14.19 -10.50 -15.69
N VAL A 72 12.94 -10.15 -15.42
CA VAL A 72 11.79 -10.58 -16.25
C VAL A 72 11.89 -10.00 -17.66
N MET A 73 12.27 -8.72 -17.79
CA MET A 73 12.41 -8.06 -19.08
C MET A 73 13.53 -8.66 -19.94
N LEU A 74 14.64 -9.10 -19.34
CA LEU A 74 15.70 -9.84 -20.04
C LEU A 74 15.22 -11.21 -20.51
N ALA A 75 14.54 -11.96 -19.65
CA ALA A 75 13.99 -13.26 -20.00
C ALA A 75 12.97 -13.16 -21.15
N PHE A 76 12.08 -12.16 -21.13
CA PHE A 76 11.15 -11.89 -22.23
C PHE A 76 11.86 -11.48 -23.53
N ARG A 77 12.93 -10.68 -23.48
CA ARG A 77 13.72 -10.34 -24.68
C ARG A 77 14.37 -11.58 -25.31
N ILE A 78 14.95 -12.45 -24.50
CA ILE A 78 15.58 -13.69 -24.97
C ILE A 78 14.54 -14.64 -25.56
N ALA A 79 13.39 -14.79 -24.89
CA ALA A 79 12.29 -15.61 -25.36
C ALA A 79 11.69 -15.07 -26.68
N GLY A 80 11.49 -13.75 -26.77
CA GLY A 80 10.99 -13.08 -27.96
C GLY A 80 11.88 -13.28 -29.19
N ALA A 81 13.20 -13.25 -29.01
CA ALA A 81 14.14 -13.50 -30.11
C ALA A 81 14.02 -14.93 -30.68
N LYS A 82 13.84 -15.93 -29.82
CA LYS A 82 13.63 -17.32 -30.27
C LYS A 82 12.26 -17.53 -30.93
N VAL A 83 11.21 -16.89 -30.41
CA VAL A 83 9.85 -16.96 -31.00
C VAL A 83 9.83 -16.32 -32.38
N ASN A 84 10.50 -15.17 -32.55
CA ASN A 84 10.56 -14.50 -33.85
C ASN A 84 11.31 -15.34 -34.89
N HIS A 85 12.38 -16.03 -34.49
CA HIS A 85 13.13 -16.91 -35.38
C HIS A 85 12.28 -18.10 -35.91
N ILE A 86 11.45 -18.70 -35.05
CA ILE A 86 10.56 -19.79 -35.45
C ILE A 86 9.42 -19.27 -36.35
N GLN A 87 8.86 -18.09 -36.06
CA GLN A 87 7.84 -17.49 -36.91
C GLN A 87 8.34 -17.20 -38.33
N THR A 88 9.57 -16.70 -38.48
CA THR A 88 10.14 -16.44 -39.82
C THR A 88 10.30 -17.73 -40.63
N GLN A 89 10.78 -18.81 -40.00
CA GLN A 89 10.93 -20.09 -40.70
C GLN A 89 9.59 -20.75 -41.08
N VAL A 90 8.57 -20.63 -40.24
CA VAL A 90 7.23 -21.14 -40.56
C VAL A 90 6.61 -20.31 -41.69
N LYS A 91 6.80 -18.98 -41.68
CA LYS A 91 6.28 -18.08 -42.71
C LYS A 91 6.97 -18.25 -44.07
N GLU A 92 8.25 -18.60 -44.09
CA GLU A 92 8.98 -18.94 -45.32
C GLU A 92 8.64 -20.33 -45.86
N ARG A 93 8.25 -21.28 -44.99
CA ARG A 93 7.80 -22.62 -45.42
C ARG A 93 6.35 -22.68 -45.92
N MET A 94 5.51 -21.71 -45.56
CA MET A 94 4.12 -21.63 -46.02
C MET A 94 3.93 -20.79 -47.30
N ARG A 95 5.03 -20.34 -47.92
CA ARG A 95 5.03 -19.58 -49.19
C ARG A 95 5.55 -20.45 -50.31
#